data_AF-A0A5E7F843-F1
#
_entry.id   AF-A0A5E7F843-F1
#
_cell.length_a   1.000
_cell.length_b   1.000
_cell.length_c   1.000
_cell.angle_alpha   90.00
_cell.angle_beta   90.00
_cell.angle_gamma   90.00
#
_symmetry.space_group_name_H-M   'P 1'
#
loop_
_entity.id
_entity.type
_entity.pdbx_description
1 polymer ?
#
loop_
_entity_poly.entity_id
_entity_poly.type
_entity_poly.pdbx_seq_one_letter_code
_entity_poly.pdbx_strand_id
1 'polypeptide(L)'
;MSLTVIAQRMDITSFQRLVIGLVLSTMLVACSSKPSSSVGVIERNNAAAQRPAVTTGQYVVRRGDTLFSIAFRYGWDYKALAARNNIPVPYTIHPGQTIRFDGRSGSTPTAVVTKVDSTPSSSSKTTVFRRPAGAGAGTAVGTATSVASKPAAPPLSPAGPAPDGWGWPSNGILIGKFSSNGSLNKGIDIAGDLGQPVLAASDGTVVYAGSGLRGYGELVIIKHSDTYVSAYGHNRRLLVREGQQVKVGQAIAEMGSTGTDRVKLHFEIRRQGKPVDPLQFLPRR
;
A
#
# COMPACT_ATOMS: atom_id res chain seq x y z
N MET A 1 -1.56 41.79 -89.59
CA MET A 1 -0.26 41.25 -89.16
C MET A 1 -0.42 40.80 -87.71
N SER A 2 -1.23 39.76 -87.46
CA SER A 2 -0.87 38.33 -87.51
C SER A 2 -0.35 37.83 -86.16
N LEU A 3 -1.27 37.32 -85.34
CA LEU A 3 -0.99 36.65 -84.07
C LEU A 3 -0.57 35.19 -84.35
N THR A 4 0.64 34.81 -83.93
CA THR A 4 1.17 33.46 -84.15
C THR A 4 0.69 32.52 -83.04
N VAL A 5 -0.19 31.58 -83.37
CA VAL A 5 -0.67 30.54 -82.44
C VAL A 5 0.39 29.45 -82.28
N ILE A 6 0.89 29.24 -81.07
CA ILE A 6 1.77 28.12 -80.73
C ILE A 6 0.93 26.95 -80.21
N ALA A 7 0.69 25.96 -81.07
CA ALA A 7 0.01 24.73 -80.70
C ALA A 7 1.00 23.75 -80.01
N GLN A 8 0.98 23.71 -78.67
CA GLN A 8 1.68 22.66 -77.92
C GLN A 8 0.92 21.34 -78.00
N ARG A 9 1.35 20.47 -78.91
CA ARG A 9 1.02 19.04 -78.91
C ARG A 9 1.70 18.34 -77.74
N MET A 10 1.07 18.38 -76.56
CA MET A 10 1.43 17.50 -75.46
C MET A 10 0.93 16.10 -75.79
N ASP A 11 1.87 15.18 -76.03
CA ASP A 11 1.53 13.78 -76.29
C ASP A 11 0.71 13.20 -75.12
N ILE A 12 -0.34 12.45 -75.45
CA ILE A 12 -1.30 11.88 -74.48
C ILE A 12 -0.59 11.09 -73.37
N THR A 13 0.51 10.41 -73.71
CA THR A 13 1.36 9.66 -72.77
C THR A 13 2.07 10.55 -71.75
N SER A 14 2.49 11.76 -72.13
CA SER A 14 3.09 12.76 -71.25
C SER A 14 2.03 13.39 -70.34
N PHE A 15 0.83 13.68 -70.86
CA PHE A 15 -0.29 14.15 -70.04
C PHE A 15 -0.72 13.09 -69.02
N GLN A 16 -0.84 11.82 -69.43
CA GLN A 16 -1.19 10.70 -68.55
C GLN A 16 -0.15 10.49 -67.44
N ARG A 17 1.16 10.59 -67.76
CA ARG A 17 2.24 10.53 -66.75
C ARG A 17 2.20 11.70 -65.77
N LEU A 18 1.88 12.92 -66.24
CA LEU A 18 1.74 14.10 -65.39
C LEU A 18 0.53 13.97 -64.45
N VAL A 19 -0.61 13.48 -64.94
CA VAL A 19 -1.80 13.23 -64.12
C VAL A 19 -1.53 12.13 -63.07
N ILE A 20 -0.89 11.02 -63.46
CA ILE A 20 -0.51 9.96 -62.51
C ILE A 20 0.45 10.49 -61.44
N GLY A 21 1.46 11.29 -61.82
CA GLY A 21 2.38 11.92 -60.86
C GLY A 21 1.68 12.87 -59.89
N LEU A 22 0.70 13.64 -60.37
CA LEU A 22 -0.07 14.58 -59.54
C LEU A 22 -1.00 13.85 -58.56
N VAL A 23 -1.68 12.78 -59.01
CA VAL A 23 -2.50 11.91 -58.15
C VAL A 23 -1.65 11.21 -57.09
N LEU A 24 -0.47 10.69 -57.46
CA LEU A 24 0.43 10.02 -56.51
C LEU A 24 0.99 11.01 -55.47
N SER A 25 1.27 12.26 -55.87
CA SER A 25 1.73 13.32 -54.97
C SER A 25 0.64 13.76 -53.96
N THR A 26 -0.63 13.81 -54.38
CA THR A 26 -1.75 14.13 -53.47
C THR A 26 -2.07 13.06 -52.44
N MET A 27 -1.67 11.79 -52.67
CA MET A 27 -1.87 10.68 -51.71
C MET A 27 -0.91 10.71 -50.51
N LEU A 28 0.19 11.47 -50.54
CA LEU A 28 1.16 11.53 -49.43
C LEU A 28 0.87 12.64 -48.40
N VAL A 29 -0.13 13.50 -48.61
CA VAL A 29 -0.45 14.63 -47.69
C VAL A 29 -1.68 14.30 -46.82
N ALA A 30 -1.60 13.18 -46.09
CA ALA A 30 -2.72 12.70 -45.27
C ALA A 30 -2.29 12.13 -43.90
N CYS A 31 -1.41 12.82 -43.16
CA CYS A 31 -1.23 12.66 -41.70
C CYS A 31 -0.42 13.81 -41.06
N SER A 32 -1.00 15.01 -40.94
CA SER A 32 -0.47 16.07 -40.04
C SER A 32 -1.59 16.87 -39.35
N SER A 33 -2.67 16.18 -39.00
CA SER A 33 -3.68 16.68 -38.07
C SER A 33 -3.13 16.64 -36.64
N LYS A 34 -2.48 17.72 -36.20
CA LYS A 34 -2.13 17.91 -34.78
C LYS A 34 -3.44 18.12 -34.00
N PRO A 35 -3.86 17.23 -33.09
CA PRO A 35 -4.97 17.54 -32.21
C PRO A 35 -4.54 18.67 -31.28
N SER A 36 -5.17 19.84 -31.43
CA SER A 36 -5.09 20.92 -30.45
C SER A 36 -5.88 20.50 -29.21
N SER A 37 -5.29 19.64 -28.39
CA SER A 37 -5.73 19.46 -27.01
C SER A 37 -5.39 20.72 -26.23
N SER A 38 -6.33 21.66 -26.18
CA SER A 38 -6.32 22.76 -25.22
C SER A 38 -6.41 22.19 -23.81
N VAL A 39 -5.25 21.81 -23.25
CA VAL A 39 -5.13 21.42 -21.85
C VAL A 39 -5.44 22.65 -21.02
N GLY A 40 -6.69 22.74 -20.55
CA GLY A 40 -7.09 23.74 -19.57
C GLY A 40 -6.19 23.59 -18.35
N VAL A 41 -5.42 24.64 -18.04
CA VAL A 41 -4.68 24.75 -16.80
C VAL A 41 -5.69 24.95 -15.68
N ILE A 42 -6.23 23.84 -15.18
CA ILE A 42 -6.91 23.82 -13.88
C ILE A 42 -5.80 24.01 -12.85
N GLU A 43 -5.70 25.21 -12.28
CA GLU A 43 -4.92 25.47 -11.06
C GLU A 43 -5.51 24.65 -9.91
N ARG A 44 -5.16 23.35 -9.89
CA ARG A 44 -5.65 22.43 -8.88
C ARG A 44 -4.76 22.52 -7.67
N ASN A 45 -5.08 23.49 -6.84
CA ASN A 45 -4.53 23.73 -5.52
C ASN A 45 -4.25 22.41 -4.77
N ASN A 46 -2.95 22.12 -4.62
CA ASN A 46 -2.30 21.13 -3.77
C ASN A 46 -3.07 19.82 -3.43
N ALA A 47 -3.52 19.08 -4.45
CA ALA A 47 -4.01 17.71 -4.31
C ALA A 47 -3.16 16.74 -5.13
N ALA A 48 -2.15 16.13 -4.49
CA ALA A 48 -1.20 15.23 -5.14
C ALA A 48 -1.89 14.16 -6.00
N ALA A 49 -1.52 14.08 -7.28
CA ALA A 49 -2.07 13.16 -8.27
C ALA A 49 -1.59 11.71 -8.04
N GLN A 50 -2.05 11.11 -6.94
CA GLN A 50 -1.83 9.71 -6.59
C GLN A 50 -2.53 8.82 -7.62
N ARG A 51 -1.87 7.73 -8.05
CA ARG A 51 -2.52 6.67 -8.85
C ARG A 51 -3.79 6.20 -8.12
N PRO A 52 -4.92 6.00 -8.83
CA PRO A 52 -6.12 5.49 -8.20
C PRO A 52 -5.84 4.11 -7.59
N ALA A 53 -6.41 3.85 -6.42
CA ALA A 53 -6.59 2.48 -5.93
C ALA A 53 -7.38 1.69 -6.98
N VAL A 54 -7.18 0.37 -7.06
CA VAL A 54 -7.91 -0.46 -8.04
C VAL A 54 -9.42 -0.33 -7.79
N THR A 55 -10.15 0.34 -8.68
CA THR A 55 -11.57 0.73 -8.49
C THR A 55 -12.59 -0.28 -9.02
N THR A 56 -12.12 -1.35 -9.65
CA THR A 56 -12.94 -2.44 -10.21
C THR A 56 -12.18 -3.76 -10.14
N GLY A 57 -12.92 -4.86 -9.96
CA GLY A 57 -12.38 -6.22 -9.98
C GLY A 57 -12.56 -6.98 -8.67
N GLN A 58 -12.04 -8.20 -8.65
CA GLN A 58 -12.10 -9.12 -7.52
C GLN A 58 -10.80 -9.91 -7.34
N TYR A 59 -10.53 -10.35 -6.13
CA TYR A 59 -9.36 -11.15 -5.76
C TYR A 59 -9.79 -12.34 -4.91
N VAL A 60 -9.32 -13.53 -5.28
CA VAL A 60 -9.51 -14.75 -4.46
C VAL A 60 -8.36 -14.84 -3.47
N VAL A 61 -8.70 -14.82 -2.17
CA VAL A 61 -7.76 -14.89 -1.04
C VAL A 61 -6.94 -16.16 -1.13
N ARG A 62 -5.62 -16.04 -0.96
CA ARG A 62 -4.68 -17.16 -0.96
C ARG A 62 -4.20 -17.44 0.47
N ARG A 63 -3.61 -18.62 0.67
CA ARG A 63 -2.95 -18.96 1.94
C ARG A 63 -1.82 -17.96 2.21
N GLY A 64 -1.87 -17.29 3.37
CA GLY A 64 -0.89 -16.28 3.78
C GLY A 64 -1.21 -14.85 3.34
N ASP A 65 -2.35 -14.59 2.68
CA ASP A 65 -2.88 -13.24 2.59
C ASP A 65 -3.58 -12.84 3.90
N THR A 66 -3.49 -11.55 4.23
CA THR A 66 -4.30 -10.90 5.28
C THR A 66 -5.11 -9.79 4.61
N LEU A 67 -6.21 -9.33 5.22
CA LEU A 67 -6.99 -8.23 4.62
C LEU A 67 -6.12 -6.96 4.46
N PHE A 68 -5.16 -6.78 5.38
CA PHE A 68 -4.14 -5.73 5.32
C PHE A 68 -3.19 -5.91 4.12
N SER A 69 -2.66 -7.11 3.87
CA SER A 69 -1.75 -7.34 2.75
C SER A 69 -2.43 -7.14 1.39
N ILE A 70 -3.69 -7.58 1.27
CA ILE A 70 -4.53 -7.37 0.08
C ILE A 70 -4.80 -5.87 -0.12
N ALA A 71 -5.29 -5.18 0.91
CA ALA A 71 -5.57 -3.75 0.84
C ALA A 71 -4.31 -2.94 0.46
N PHE A 72 -3.18 -3.24 1.12
CA PHE A 72 -1.89 -2.62 0.85
C PHE A 72 -1.41 -2.87 -0.58
N ARG A 73 -1.54 -4.11 -1.11
CA ARG A 73 -1.19 -4.48 -2.49
C ARG A 73 -1.97 -3.66 -3.53
N TYR A 74 -3.25 -3.39 -3.28
CA TYR A 74 -4.15 -2.70 -4.21
C TYR A 74 -4.33 -1.19 -3.94
N GLY A 75 -3.66 -0.64 -2.91
CA GLY A 75 -3.73 0.78 -2.54
C GLY A 75 -5.02 1.19 -1.83
N TRP A 76 -5.73 0.22 -1.24
CA TRP A 76 -6.95 0.43 -0.47
C TRP A 76 -6.65 0.67 1.01
N ASP A 77 -7.54 1.39 1.68
CA ASP A 77 -7.64 1.32 3.14
C ASP A 77 -8.28 -0.02 3.55
N TYR A 78 -7.69 -0.70 4.52
CA TYR A 78 -8.15 -2.04 4.93
C TYR A 78 -9.55 -2.01 5.55
N LYS A 79 -9.96 -0.92 6.21
CA LYS A 79 -11.31 -0.77 6.79
C LYS A 79 -12.33 -0.45 5.71
N ALA A 80 -11.98 0.40 4.74
CA ALA A 80 -12.82 0.64 3.58
C ALA A 80 -13.05 -0.65 2.78
N LEU A 81 -12.00 -1.46 2.61
CA LEU A 81 -12.09 -2.78 1.96
C LEU A 81 -12.92 -3.79 2.79
N ALA A 82 -12.75 -3.80 4.11
CA ALA A 82 -13.56 -4.61 5.03
C ALA A 82 -15.04 -4.28 4.93
N ALA A 83 -15.38 -2.99 5.06
CA ALA A 83 -16.74 -2.49 4.95
C ALA A 83 -17.37 -2.79 3.59
N ARG A 84 -16.61 -2.62 2.48
CA ARG A 84 -17.09 -2.97 1.13
C ARG A 84 -17.45 -4.46 0.99
N ASN A 85 -16.80 -5.32 1.75
CA ASN A 85 -16.95 -6.78 1.67
C ASN A 85 -17.72 -7.37 2.86
N ASN A 86 -18.35 -6.53 3.70
CA ASN A 86 -19.05 -6.94 4.92
C ASN A 86 -18.21 -7.82 5.87
N ILE A 87 -16.90 -7.55 5.97
CA ILE A 87 -15.98 -8.30 6.83
C ILE A 87 -15.94 -7.63 8.22
N PRO A 88 -16.51 -8.24 9.27
CA PRO A 88 -16.48 -7.66 10.61
C PRO A 88 -15.09 -7.75 11.24
N VAL A 89 -14.88 -6.99 12.31
CA VAL A 89 -13.75 -7.18 13.25
C VAL A 89 -13.80 -8.63 13.77
N PRO A 90 -12.68 -9.40 13.82
CA PRO A 90 -11.28 -8.97 13.72
C PRO A 90 -10.67 -8.96 12.31
N TYR A 91 -11.47 -8.76 11.26
CA TYR A 91 -11.05 -8.70 9.85
C TYR A 91 -10.50 -10.01 9.29
N THR A 92 -10.93 -11.14 9.86
CA THR A 92 -10.56 -12.48 9.41
C THR A 92 -11.04 -12.73 7.99
N ILE A 93 -10.16 -13.31 7.17
CA ILE A 93 -10.47 -13.79 5.83
C ILE A 93 -9.95 -15.22 5.66
N HIS A 94 -10.55 -15.98 4.77
CA HIS A 94 -10.21 -17.39 4.53
C HIS A 94 -9.74 -17.62 3.09
N PRO A 95 -8.76 -18.52 2.85
CA PRO A 95 -8.38 -18.90 1.48
C PRO A 95 -9.60 -19.36 0.66
N GLY A 96 -9.70 -18.90 -0.59
CA GLY A 96 -10.87 -19.12 -1.45
C GLY A 96 -11.97 -18.05 -1.34
N GLN A 97 -11.99 -17.24 -0.28
CA GLN A 97 -12.91 -16.09 -0.17
C GLN A 97 -12.64 -15.09 -1.29
N THR A 98 -13.69 -14.47 -1.83
CA THR A 98 -13.56 -13.43 -2.86
C THR A 98 -13.68 -12.04 -2.24
N ILE A 99 -12.69 -11.20 -2.47
CA ILE A 99 -12.62 -9.78 -2.07
C ILE A 99 -12.89 -8.92 -3.30
N ARG A 100 -13.87 -8.02 -3.21
CA ARG A 100 -14.25 -7.07 -4.25
C ARG A 100 -13.62 -5.70 -4.01
N PHE A 101 -13.25 -5.03 -5.10
CA PHE A 101 -12.69 -3.67 -5.12
C PHE A 101 -13.55 -2.70 -5.94
N ASP A 102 -14.82 -3.04 -6.16
CA ASP A 102 -15.74 -2.17 -6.88
C ASP A 102 -16.16 -0.97 -6.01
N GLY A 103 -16.27 0.21 -6.62
CA GLY A 103 -16.70 1.43 -5.93
C GLY A 103 -15.55 2.30 -5.43
N ARG A 104 -15.86 3.58 -5.18
CA ARG A 104 -14.87 4.62 -4.89
C ARG A 104 -14.48 4.62 -3.41
N SER A 105 -13.22 4.29 -3.10
CA SER A 105 -12.58 4.72 -1.84
C SER A 105 -12.53 6.26 -1.80
N GLY A 106 -13.59 6.90 -1.28
CA GLY A 106 -13.71 8.36 -1.32
C GLY A 106 -15.05 8.97 -0.92
N SER A 107 -15.99 8.22 -0.36
CA SER A 107 -17.16 8.76 0.32
C SER A 107 -17.22 8.25 1.76
N THR A 108 -17.10 9.18 2.71
CA THR A 108 -17.58 8.98 4.08
C THR A 108 -19.02 8.44 4.03
N PRO A 109 -19.38 7.41 4.83
CA PRO A 109 -20.77 7.08 5.03
C PRO A 109 -21.44 8.29 5.69
N THR A 110 -22.29 9.01 4.95
CA THR A 110 -23.31 9.86 5.58
C THR A 110 -24.16 8.92 6.41
N ALA A 111 -24.08 9.04 7.74
CA ALA A 111 -24.86 8.22 8.64
C ALA A 111 -26.34 8.49 8.38
N VAL A 112 -27.04 7.50 7.81
CA VAL A 112 -28.50 7.51 7.78
C VAL A 112 -28.95 7.24 9.22
N VAL A 113 -29.22 8.33 9.95
CA VAL A 113 -29.82 8.27 11.28
C VAL A 113 -31.28 7.87 11.11
N THR A 114 -31.54 6.58 11.00
CA THR A 114 -32.90 6.05 11.14
C THR A 114 -33.28 6.14 12.60
N LYS A 115 -33.89 7.27 12.96
CA LYS A 115 -34.54 7.46 14.26
C LYS A 115 -35.64 6.41 14.40
N VAL A 116 -35.49 5.50 15.37
CA VAL A 116 -36.57 4.65 15.88
C VAL A 116 -36.75 4.98 17.36
N ASP A 117 -37.99 5.29 17.73
CA ASP A 117 -38.32 5.86 19.03
C ASP A 117 -38.15 4.87 20.19
N SER A 118 -37.86 5.43 21.35
CA SER A 118 -37.84 4.72 22.63
C SER A 118 -39.26 4.66 23.23
N THR A 119 -39.78 3.46 23.48
CA THR A 119 -40.88 3.25 24.44
C THR A 119 -40.61 2.02 25.32
N PRO A 120 -40.68 2.13 26.65
CA PRO A 120 -40.36 1.02 27.55
C PRO A 120 -41.61 0.18 27.92
N SER A 121 -41.45 -1.13 28.10
CA SER A 121 -42.35 -1.89 28.99
C SER A 121 -41.76 -3.20 29.54
N SER A 122 -41.65 -3.18 30.88
CA SER A 122 -41.65 -4.23 31.91
C SER A 122 -42.05 -5.70 31.61
N SER A 123 -41.47 -6.60 32.43
CA SER A 123 -41.97 -7.93 32.85
C SER A 123 -42.02 -9.04 31.77
N SER A 124 -41.49 -10.26 31.93
CA SER A 124 -41.08 -11.07 33.10
C SER A 124 -39.86 -11.97 32.73
N LYS A 125 -39.38 -12.99 33.47
CA LYS A 125 -39.80 -13.69 34.72
C LYS A 125 -38.58 -14.33 35.42
N THR A 126 -38.73 -14.66 36.70
CA THR A 126 -37.76 -15.34 37.58
C THR A 126 -37.43 -16.79 37.20
N THR A 127 -36.14 -17.17 37.25
CA THR A 127 -35.70 -18.45 37.84
C THR A 127 -34.32 -18.32 38.47
N VAL A 128 -34.25 -18.44 39.80
CA VAL A 128 -33.02 -18.52 40.59
C VAL A 128 -32.61 -19.99 40.69
N PHE A 129 -31.33 -20.30 40.46
CA PHE A 129 -30.74 -21.54 40.97
C PHE A 129 -29.35 -21.26 41.56
N ARG A 130 -29.26 -21.32 42.89
CA ARG A 130 -28.01 -21.31 43.67
C ARG A 130 -27.72 -22.73 44.14
N ARG A 131 -26.48 -23.22 43.98
CA ARG A 131 -25.80 -24.17 44.90
C ARG A 131 -24.29 -24.18 44.60
N PRO A 132 -23.42 -24.65 45.51
CA PRO A 132 -22.46 -23.74 46.11
C PRO A 132 -20.99 -24.09 45.82
N ALA A 133 -20.09 -23.26 46.36
CA ALA A 133 -18.66 -23.48 46.32
C ALA A 133 -18.24 -24.83 46.95
N GLY A 134 -17.30 -25.50 46.30
CA GLY A 134 -16.52 -26.61 46.87
C GLY A 134 -15.04 -26.26 46.78
N ALA A 135 -14.37 -26.15 47.92
CA ALA A 135 -12.92 -26.00 47.97
C ALA A 135 -12.25 -27.34 47.64
N GLY A 136 -11.23 -27.31 46.78
CA GLY A 136 -10.43 -28.48 46.41
C GLY A 136 -8.98 -28.06 46.22
N ALA A 137 -8.18 -28.18 47.28
CA ALA A 137 -6.74 -28.01 47.18
C ALA A 137 -6.14 -29.20 46.41
N GLY A 138 -5.41 -28.92 45.34
CA GLY A 138 -4.78 -29.91 44.48
C GLY A 138 -3.32 -29.54 44.22
N THR A 139 -2.43 -29.92 45.13
CA THR A 139 -0.99 -29.78 44.95
C THR A 139 -0.50 -30.70 43.84
N ALA A 140 -0.01 -30.14 42.74
CA ALA A 140 0.72 -30.88 41.71
C ALA A 140 2.04 -30.16 41.40
N VAL A 141 3.12 -30.70 41.96
CA VAL A 141 4.49 -30.21 41.74
C VAL A 141 4.92 -30.59 40.32
N GLY A 142 4.90 -29.63 39.40
CA GLY A 142 5.39 -29.79 38.03
C GLY A 142 6.79 -29.21 37.87
N THR A 143 7.82 -30.03 38.07
CA THR A 143 9.23 -29.64 37.87
C THR A 143 9.51 -29.38 36.40
N ALA A 144 9.43 -28.12 35.96
CA ALA A 144 9.88 -27.67 34.65
C ALA A 144 11.28 -27.06 34.77
N THR A 145 12.29 -27.80 34.30
CA THR A 145 13.70 -27.44 34.36
C THR A 145 13.98 -26.09 33.68
N SER A 146 14.43 -25.12 34.47
CA SER A 146 14.91 -23.82 33.97
C SER A 146 16.17 -24.01 33.13
N VAL A 147 16.01 -24.12 31.81
CA VAL A 147 17.14 -24.07 30.87
C VAL A 147 17.62 -22.63 30.74
N ALA A 148 18.83 -22.38 31.23
CA ALA A 148 19.42 -21.04 31.30
C ALA A 148 19.52 -20.39 29.89
N SER A 149 18.73 -19.33 29.68
CA SER A 149 18.88 -18.44 28.53
C SER A 149 20.19 -17.66 28.66
N LYS A 150 21.19 -18.08 27.86
CA LYS A 150 22.45 -17.37 27.59
C LYS A 150 22.20 -15.84 27.48
N PRO A 151 22.98 -14.99 28.17
CA PRO A 151 22.82 -13.54 28.07
C PRO A 151 22.95 -13.08 26.61
N ALA A 152 21.86 -12.54 26.06
CA ALA A 152 21.92 -11.80 24.81
C ALA A 152 22.71 -10.50 25.05
N ALA A 153 23.54 -10.12 24.08
CA ALA A 153 24.28 -8.86 24.13
C ALA A 153 23.31 -7.68 24.35
N PRO A 154 23.72 -6.62 25.08
CA PRO A 154 22.83 -5.49 25.37
C PRO A 154 22.28 -4.90 24.07
N PRO A 155 20.97 -4.60 24.00
CA PRO A 155 20.41 -3.97 22.81
C PRO A 155 21.08 -2.62 22.61
N LEU A 156 21.76 -2.46 21.47
CA LEU A 156 22.24 -1.16 21.00
C LEU A 156 21.02 -0.28 20.75
N SER A 157 20.64 0.52 21.74
CA SER A 157 19.46 1.39 21.71
C SER A 157 19.61 2.50 20.67
N PRO A 158 18.81 2.49 19.59
CA PRO A 158 18.76 3.58 18.62
C PRO A 158 17.84 4.68 19.14
N ALA A 159 18.01 5.91 18.64
CA ALA A 159 17.39 7.12 19.17
C ALA A 159 15.90 6.94 19.56
N GLY A 160 15.57 7.35 20.79
CA GLY A 160 14.21 7.28 21.32
C GLY A 160 13.19 8.07 20.50
N PRO A 161 11.88 7.85 20.72
CA PRO A 161 10.83 8.45 19.91
C PRO A 161 10.93 9.98 19.85
N ALA A 162 10.71 10.52 18.65
CA ALA A 162 10.46 11.94 18.45
C ALA A 162 9.15 12.38 19.15
N PRO A 163 8.87 13.70 19.27
CA PRO A 163 7.65 14.20 19.90
C PRO A 163 6.34 13.58 19.39
N ASP A 164 6.29 13.15 18.12
CA ASP A 164 5.13 12.52 17.48
C ASP A 164 5.10 10.98 17.61
N GLY A 165 5.96 10.36 18.42
CA GLY A 165 6.00 8.92 18.65
C GLY A 165 6.63 8.08 17.53
N TRP A 166 7.27 8.72 16.55
CA TRP A 166 7.99 8.08 15.45
C TRP A 166 9.51 8.12 15.65
N GLY A 167 10.20 7.09 15.17
CA GLY A 167 11.65 6.94 15.19
C GLY A 167 12.18 6.33 13.89
N TRP A 168 13.47 6.50 13.61
CA TRP A 168 14.07 5.97 12.39
C TRP A 168 14.13 4.43 12.41
N PRO A 169 13.75 3.75 11.32
CA PRO A 169 13.72 2.29 11.27
C PRO A 169 15.10 1.65 11.03
N SER A 170 16.11 2.45 10.69
CA SER A 170 17.53 2.07 10.67
C SER A 170 18.42 3.31 10.79
N ASN A 171 19.72 3.12 11.01
CA ASN A 171 20.72 4.20 11.12
C ASN A 171 21.49 4.49 9.82
N GLY A 172 21.04 3.91 8.70
CA GLY A 172 21.73 4.00 7.43
C GLY A 172 21.55 5.33 6.67
N ILE A 173 22.19 5.42 5.51
CA ILE A 173 22.15 6.61 4.64
C ILE A 173 20.92 6.54 3.74
N LEU A 174 20.19 7.66 3.64
CA LEU A 174 19.05 7.81 2.73
C LEU A 174 19.51 7.82 1.26
N ILE A 175 19.21 6.76 0.52
CA ILE A 175 19.58 6.59 -0.90
C ILE A 175 18.41 6.74 -1.88
N GLY A 176 17.17 6.69 -1.39
CA GLY A 176 15.96 6.93 -2.20
C GLY A 176 14.93 7.73 -1.43
N LYS A 177 14.36 8.74 -2.08
CA LYS A 177 13.31 9.59 -1.52
C LYS A 177 11.93 9.19 -2.03
N PHE A 178 10.90 9.56 -1.28
CA PHE A 178 9.50 9.44 -1.68
C PHE A 178 9.22 10.23 -2.96
N SER A 179 8.39 9.68 -3.85
CA SER A 179 7.92 10.39 -5.04
C SER A 179 6.43 10.12 -5.30
N SER A 180 5.61 11.15 -5.11
CA SER A 180 4.17 11.12 -5.40
C SER A 180 3.86 10.97 -6.88
N ASN A 181 4.76 11.42 -7.76
CA ASN A 181 4.49 11.63 -9.17
C ASN A 181 4.89 10.38 -9.97
N GLY A 182 3.92 9.52 -10.27
CA GLY A 182 4.12 8.36 -11.16
C GLY A 182 4.45 7.02 -10.49
N SER A 183 4.54 6.97 -9.15
CA SER A 183 4.73 5.74 -8.36
C SER A 183 6.10 5.04 -8.52
N LEU A 184 7.19 5.80 -8.72
CA LEU A 184 8.55 5.24 -8.75
C LEU A 184 8.96 4.71 -7.36
N ASN A 185 8.88 5.55 -6.32
CA ASN A 185 9.13 5.19 -4.93
C ASN A 185 7.95 5.61 -4.03
N LYS A 186 7.32 4.65 -3.36
CA LYS A 186 6.16 4.86 -2.46
C LYS A 186 6.56 5.17 -1.00
N GLY A 187 7.85 5.20 -0.72
CA GLY A 187 8.46 5.41 0.59
C GLY A 187 9.89 5.91 0.43
N ILE A 188 10.74 5.66 1.41
CA ILE A 188 12.17 5.94 1.36
C ILE A 188 13.01 4.65 1.29
N ASP A 189 14.16 4.74 0.64
CA ASP A 189 15.18 3.67 0.66
C ASP A 189 16.36 4.11 1.52
N ILE A 190 16.73 3.27 2.49
CA ILE A 190 17.86 3.51 3.39
C ILE A 190 18.90 2.39 3.18
N ALA A 191 20.11 2.76 2.77
CA ALA A 191 21.23 1.83 2.59
C ALA A 191 21.72 1.31 3.95
N GLY A 192 22.20 0.08 4.00
CA GLY A 192 22.74 -0.51 5.22
C GLY A 192 23.42 -1.85 4.96
N ASP A 193 23.83 -2.51 6.04
CA ASP A 193 24.62 -3.74 5.97
C ASP A 193 23.76 -5.00 6.02
N LEU A 194 24.25 -6.09 5.42
CA LEU A 194 23.53 -7.35 5.36
C LEU A 194 23.36 -7.94 6.77
N GLY A 195 22.12 -7.92 7.27
CA GLY A 195 21.81 -8.35 8.63
C GLY A 195 21.71 -7.25 9.67
N GLN A 196 21.91 -5.97 9.28
CA GLN A 196 21.69 -4.85 10.18
C GLN A 196 20.26 -4.87 10.74
N PRO A 197 20.04 -4.66 12.05
CA PRO A 197 18.70 -4.63 12.61
C PRO A 197 17.81 -3.56 11.96
N VAL A 198 16.61 -3.98 11.56
CA VAL A 198 15.50 -3.10 11.16
C VAL A 198 14.56 -2.98 12.34
N LEU A 199 14.16 -1.75 12.65
CA LEU A 199 13.46 -1.38 13.86
C LEU A 199 12.02 -0.96 13.56
N ALA A 200 11.10 -1.19 14.49
CA ALA A 200 9.77 -0.60 14.43
C ALA A 200 9.88 0.93 14.59
N ALA A 201 9.37 1.66 13.60
CA ALA A 201 9.38 3.12 13.58
C ALA A 201 8.38 3.76 14.56
N SER A 202 7.42 3.01 15.09
CA SER A 202 6.50 3.45 16.14
C SER A 202 5.86 2.23 16.83
N ASP A 203 5.22 2.42 17.98
CA ASP A 203 4.45 1.38 18.67
C ASP A 203 3.31 0.84 17.80
N GLY A 204 3.03 -0.46 17.85
CA GLY A 204 1.91 -1.03 17.08
C GLY A 204 1.80 -2.55 17.13
N THR A 205 0.98 -3.09 16.21
CA THR A 205 0.76 -4.53 16.03
C THR A 205 1.15 -4.94 14.61
N VAL A 206 1.89 -6.02 14.48
CA VAL A 206 2.24 -6.62 13.17
C VAL A 206 0.99 -7.21 12.54
N VAL A 207 0.58 -6.68 11.39
CA VAL A 207 -0.62 -7.12 10.63
C VAL A 207 -0.29 -7.91 9.36
N TYR A 208 1.01 -8.07 9.09
CA TYR A 208 1.53 -8.94 8.04
C TYR A 208 3.03 -9.19 8.27
N ALA A 209 3.49 -10.42 8.04
CA ALA A 209 4.90 -10.79 8.03
C ALA A 209 5.15 -11.93 7.00
N GLY A 210 5.87 -11.65 5.91
CA GLY A 210 6.27 -12.64 4.90
C GLY A 210 6.55 -12.03 3.51
N SER A 211 6.67 -12.88 2.48
CA SER A 211 7.07 -12.51 1.11
C SER A 211 5.97 -12.52 0.04
N GLY A 212 4.70 -12.63 0.45
CA GLY A 212 3.52 -12.66 -0.44
C GLY A 212 3.16 -11.33 -1.13
N LEU A 213 3.92 -10.25 -0.94
CA LEU A 213 3.76 -9.00 -1.70
C LEU A 213 4.92 -8.79 -2.67
N ARG A 214 4.63 -8.99 -3.97
CA ARG A 214 5.60 -8.76 -5.05
C ARG A 214 6.12 -7.33 -5.01
N GLY A 215 7.44 -7.18 -5.17
CA GLY A 215 8.15 -5.89 -5.14
C GLY A 215 8.67 -5.49 -3.77
N TYR A 216 8.29 -6.17 -2.69
CA TYR A 216 8.72 -5.85 -1.33
C TYR A 216 9.70 -6.86 -0.71
N GLY A 217 9.93 -8.01 -1.33
CA GLY A 217 10.73 -9.09 -0.73
C GLY A 217 10.07 -9.64 0.54
N GLU A 218 10.87 -10.02 1.53
CA GLU A 218 10.39 -10.29 2.89
C GLU A 218 9.97 -8.97 3.54
N LEU A 219 8.69 -8.89 3.92
CA LEU A 219 8.01 -7.67 4.31
C LEU A 219 7.36 -7.82 5.68
N VAL A 220 7.53 -6.80 6.53
CA VAL A 220 6.71 -6.59 7.73
C VAL A 220 5.77 -5.41 7.48
N ILE A 221 4.50 -5.51 7.88
CA ILE A 221 3.58 -4.36 7.97
C ILE A 221 3.11 -4.24 9.41
N ILE A 222 3.25 -3.05 9.99
CA ILE A 222 2.80 -2.72 11.35
C ILE A 222 1.64 -1.73 11.27
N LYS A 223 0.54 -2.02 11.97
CA LYS A 223 -0.53 -1.07 12.27
C LYS A 223 -0.18 -0.32 13.55
N HIS A 224 -0.06 1.00 13.46
CA HIS A 224 0.18 1.88 14.61
C HIS A 224 -1.13 2.47 15.13
N SER A 225 -2.06 2.77 14.23
CA SER A 225 -3.38 3.29 14.57
C SER A 225 -4.40 2.91 13.50
N ASP A 226 -5.64 3.35 13.67
CA ASP A 226 -6.67 3.26 12.64
C ASP A 226 -6.43 4.18 11.42
N THR A 227 -5.45 5.08 11.49
CA THR A 227 -5.08 5.96 10.36
C THR A 227 -3.74 5.58 9.74
N TYR A 228 -2.80 5.05 10.52
CA TYR A 228 -1.41 4.82 10.10
C TYR A 228 -0.98 3.36 10.14
N VAL A 229 -0.39 2.92 9.03
CA VAL A 229 0.39 1.69 8.91
C VAL A 229 1.78 2.01 8.35
N SER A 230 2.80 1.26 8.74
CA SER A 230 4.12 1.32 8.13
C SER A 230 4.55 -0.03 7.56
N ALA A 231 5.44 -0.02 6.58
CA ALA A 231 5.92 -1.21 5.90
C ALA A 231 7.45 -1.21 5.77
N TYR A 232 8.06 -2.37 5.98
CA TYR A 232 9.51 -2.58 6.04
C TYR A 232 9.85 -3.71 5.07
N GLY A 233 10.39 -3.38 3.91
CA GLY A 233 10.69 -4.33 2.83
C GLY A 233 12.17 -4.66 2.65
N HIS A 234 12.42 -5.64 1.79
CA HIS A 234 13.73 -6.17 1.38
C HIS A 234 14.54 -6.86 2.48
N ASN A 235 13.93 -7.23 3.60
CA ASN A 235 14.60 -7.89 4.72
C ASN A 235 15.22 -9.25 4.28
N ARG A 236 16.25 -9.73 4.97
CA ARG A 236 16.75 -11.11 4.81
C ARG A 236 16.04 -12.10 5.73
N ARG A 237 15.52 -11.62 6.87
CA ARG A 237 14.89 -12.43 7.91
C ARG A 237 13.90 -11.58 8.70
N LEU A 238 12.76 -12.16 9.04
CA LEU A 238 11.77 -11.53 9.92
C LEU A 238 11.96 -12.06 11.36
N LEU A 239 11.98 -11.16 12.34
CA LEU A 239 12.12 -11.47 13.77
C LEU A 239 10.76 -11.47 14.50
N VAL A 240 9.70 -11.02 13.82
CA VAL A 240 8.33 -10.92 14.33
C VAL A 240 7.33 -11.71 13.49
N ARG A 241 6.13 -11.92 14.04
CA ARG A 241 5.03 -12.65 13.42
C ARG A 241 3.75 -11.81 13.42
N GLU A 242 2.79 -12.16 12.57
CA GLU A 242 1.45 -11.56 12.58
C GLU A 242 0.80 -11.68 13.98
N GLY A 243 0.08 -10.63 14.39
CA GLY A 243 -0.54 -10.50 15.72
C GLY A 243 0.40 -10.02 16.82
N GLN A 244 1.72 -10.01 16.61
CA GLN A 244 2.68 -9.58 17.63
C GLN A 244 2.63 -8.06 17.86
N GLN A 245 2.58 -7.65 19.13
CA GLN A 245 2.79 -6.25 19.52
C GLN A 245 4.27 -5.90 19.50
N VAL A 246 4.59 -4.68 19.07
CA VAL A 246 5.96 -4.15 19.00
C VAL A 246 6.02 -2.72 19.52
N LYS A 247 7.19 -2.36 20.07
CA LYS A 247 7.49 -1.01 20.56
C LYS A 247 8.42 -0.25 19.61
N VAL A 248 8.34 1.07 19.58
CA VAL A 248 9.29 1.93 18.85
C VAL A 248 10.74 1.55 19.22
N GLY A 249 11.61 1.44 18.21
CA GLY A 249 13.00 1.03 18.38
C GLY A 249 13.23 -0.48 18.59
N GLN A 250 12.17 -1.29 18.74
CA GLN A 250 12.31 -2.76 18.81
C GLN A 250 12.77 -3.33 17.46
N ALA A 251 13.74 -4.24 17.47
CA ALA A 251 14.15 -4.97 16.28
C ALA A 251 13.03 -5.91 15.79
N ILE A 252 12.63 -5.75 14.52
CA ILE A 252 11.53 -6.51 13.88
C ILE A 252 11.99 -7.38 12.72
N ALA A 253 13.14 -7.06 12.11
CA ALA A 253 13.71 -7.80 11.00
C ALA A 253 15.22 -7.56 10.91
N GLU A 254 15.88 -8.33 10.04
CA GLU A 254 17.28 -8.14 9.65
C GLU A 254 17.32 -7.63 8.19
N MET A 255 18.03 -6.54 7.92
CA MET A 255 18.11 -5.93 6.58
C MET A 255 18.73 -6.89 5.56
N GLY A 256 18.26 -6.81 4.31
CA GLY A 256 18.74 -7.64 3.21
C GLY A 256 18.55 -6.98 1.85
N SER A 257 18.49 -7.83 0.83
CA SER A 257 18.29 -7.45 -0.57
C SER A 257 17.15 -8.23 -1.24
N THR A 258 16.20 -8.79 -0.46
CA THR A 258 15.18 -9.67 -1.04
C THR A 258 14.26 -8.90 -2.00
N GLY A 259 14.19 -9.34 -3.26
CA GLY A 259 13.39 -8.65 -4.29
C GLY A 259 13.95 -7.29 -4.75
N THR A 260 15.23 -7.00 -4.53
CA THR A 260 15.92 -5.78 -5.01
C THR A 260 17.37 -6.08 -5.41
N ASP A 261 18.10 -5.08 -5.94
CA ASP A 261 19.44 -5.18 -6.50
C ASP A 261 20.58 -5.12 -5.46
N ARG A 262 20.31 -4.57 -4.27
CA ARG A 262 21.32 -4.27 -3.24
C ARG A 262 20.75 -4.36 -1.84
N VAL A 263 21.63 -4.37 -0.83
CA VAL A 263 21.19 -4.30 0.56
C VAL A 263 20.64 -2.91 0.87
N LYS A 264 19.36 -2.85 1.22
CA LYS A 264 18.66 -1.62 1.64
C LYS A 264 17.39 -1.99 2.40
N LEU A 265 16.90 -1.07 3.23
CA LEU A 265 15.55 -1.08 3.75
C LEU A 265 14.66 -0.20 2.86
N HIS A 266 13.56 -0.76 2.35
CA HIS A 266 12.46 0.06 1.84
C HIS A 266 11.46 0.34 2.96
N PHE A 267 11.23 1.61 3.29
CA PHE A 267 10.34 2.03 4.37
C PHE A 267 9.19 2.90 3.83
N GLU A 268 7.95 2.44 3.97
CA GLU A 268 6.75 3.22 3.67
C GLU A 268 5.99 3.59 4.94
N ILE A 269 5.37 4.77 4.95
CA ILE A 269 4.25 5.11 5.83
C ILE A 269 3.03 5.30 4.94
N ARG A 270 1.88 4.75 5.35
CA ARG A 270 0.60 4.98 4.69
C ARG A 270 -0.44 5.53 5.66
N ARG A 271 -1.15 6.56 5.19
CA ARG A 271 -2.31 7.15 5.87
C ARG A 271 -3.57 6.74 5.11
N GLN A 272 -4.47 6.00 5.78
CA GLN A 272 -5.73 5.51 5.18
C GLN A 272 -5.48 4.77 3.84
N GLY A 273 -4.59 3.78 3.84
CA GLY A 273 -4.20 2.98 2.66
C GLY A 273 -3.30 3.69 1.64
N LYS A 274 -3.20 5.03 1.67
CA LYS A 274 -2.42 5.83 0.72
C LYS A 274 -0.99 6.10 1.23
N PRO A 275 0.05 5.91 0.39
CA PRO A 275 1.41 6.25 0.78
C PRO A 275 1.61 7.77 0.93
N VAL A 276 2.37 8.15 1.95
CA VAL A 276 2.75 9.53 2.31
C VAL A 276 4.27 9.58 2.51
N ASP A 277 4.88 10.76 2.42
CA ASP A 277 6.32 10.93 2.59
C ASP A 277 6.74 10.61 4.04
N PRO A 278 7.55 9.56 4.29
CA PRO A 278 8.00 9.23 5.63
C PRO A 278 8.84 10.32 6.29
N LEU A 279 9.54 11.17 5.52
CA LEU A 279 10.40 12.24 6.05
C LEU A 279 9.60 13.36 6.74
N GLN A 280 8.28 13.38 6.61
CA GLN A 280 7.38 14.28 7.34
C GLN A 280 7.08 13.80 8.77
N PHE A 281 7.35 12.53 9.09
CA PHE A 281 7.05 11.90 10.38
C PHE A 281 8.31 11.56 11.17
N LEU A 282 9.42 11.30 10.49
CA LEU A 282 10.68 10.93 11.12
C LEU A 282 11.39 12.17 11.70
N PRO A 283 12.09 12.05 12.86
CA PRO A 283 12.88 13.15 13.39
C PRO A 283 13.96 13.60 12.40
N ARG A 284 14.26 14.90 12.38
CA ARG A 284 15.34 15.44 11.54
C ARG A 284 16.69 14.83 11.95
N ARG A 285 17.54 14.60 10.95
CA ARG A 285 18.94 14.17 11.06
C ARG A 285 19.82 15.26 10.46
#